data_AF-A0A6M3XED1-F1
#
_entry.id   AF-A0A6M3XED1-F1
#
_cell.length_a   1.000
_cell.length_b   1.000
_cell.length_c   1.000
_cell.angle_alpha   90.00
_cell.angle_beta   90.00
_cell.angle_gamma   90.00
#
_symmetry.space_group_name_H-M   'P 1'
#
loop_
_entity.id
_entity.type
_entity.pdbx_description
1 polymer ?
#
loop_
_entity_poly.entity_id
_entity_poly.type
_entity_poly.pdbx_seq_one_letter_code
_entity_poly.pdbx_strand_id
1 'polypeptide(L)'
;MTYMRLSQWIRFHHQMNSHIIDYTLEQYGNPEGDEQVEGFTVADCWQNIQRYYNRRNSNTRGNKEKLRDLIKVAHYAQLAYDKLKEELGEEDVY
;
A
#
# COMPACT_ATOMS: atom_id res chain seq x y z
N MET A 1 -3.17 26.18 -13.51
CA MET A 1 -4.25 25.20 -13.73
C MET A 1 -3.80 23.87 -13.15
N THR A 2 -4.30 23.50 -11.98
CA THR A 2 -3.88 22.24 -11.32
C THR A 2 -4.49 21.07 -12.08
N TYR A 3 -3.66 20.18 -12.64
CA TYR A 3 -4.14 19.01 -13.36
C TYR A 3 -5.03 18.18 -12.45
N MET A 4 -6.28 17.95 -12.87
CA MET A 4 -7.29 17.25 -12.08
C MET A 4 -6.80 15.90 -11.52
N ARG A 5 -5.96 15.19 -12.28
CA ARG A 5 -5.35 13.91 -11.88
C ARG A 5 -4.33 14.08 -10.75
N LEU A 6 -3.50 15.13 -10.79
CA LEU A 6 -2.57 15.43 -9.72
C LEU A 6 -3.31 15.79 -8.43
N SER A 7 -4.40 16.56 -8.51
CA SER A 7 -5.24 16.83 -7.33
C SER A 7 -5.92 15.58 -6.76
N GLN A 8 -6.33 14.64 -7.61
CA GLN A 8 -6.85 13.33 -7.17
C GLN A 8 -5.74 12.52 -6.48
N TRP A 9 -4.55 12.50 -7.06
CA TRP A 9 -3.37 11.85 -6.48
C TRP A 9 -3.03 12.41 -5.10
N ILE A 10 -2.94 13.73 -4.94
CA ILE A 10 -2.63 14.37 -3.65
C ILE A 10 -3.63 13.94 -2.57
N ARG A 11 -4.94 13.91 -2.88
CA ARG A 11 -5.96 13.42 -1.93
C ARG A 11 -5.78 11.96 -1.57
N PHE A 12 -5.47 11.10 -2.55
CA PHE A 12 -5.21 9.69 -2.32
C PHE A 12 -3.94 9.47 -1.49
N HIS A 13 -2.87 10.20 -1.80
CA HIS A 13 -1.61 10.19 -1.07
C HIS A 13 -1.82 10.54 0.42
N HIS A 14 -2.65 11.53 0.74
CA HIS A 14 -2.98 11.80 2.14
C HIS A 14 -3.66 10.62 2.85
N GLN A 15 -4.54 9.88 2.17
CA GLN A 15 -5.14 8.66 2.72
C GLN A 15 -4.12 7.53 2.90
N MET A 16 -3.15 7.43 1.98
CA MET A 16 -2.03 6.48 2.10
C MET A 16 -1.15 6.80 3.31
N ASN A 17 -0.78 8.06 3.51
CA ASN A 17 0.04 8.47 4.65
C ASN A 17 -0.64 8.12 5.97
N SER A 18 -1.93 8.44 6.13
CA SER A 18 -2.70 8.02 7.30
C SER A 18 -2.78 6.51 7.45
N HIS A 19 -2.81 5.74 6.36
CA HIS A 19 -2.76 4.28 6.47
C HIS A 19 -1.41 3.78 6.99
N ILE A 20 -0.30 4.34 6.53
CA ILE A 20 1.05 3.95 6.96
C ILE A 20 1.33 4.39 8.40
N ILE A 21 0.89 5.59 8.78
CA ILE A 21 1.14 6.12 10.12
C ILE A 21 0.14 5.53 11.10
N ASP A 22 -1.16 5.74 10.85
CA ASP A 22 -2.18 5.53 11.88
C ASP A 22 -2.63 4.07 11.95
N TYR A 23 -2.46 3.30 10.88
CA TYR A 23 -3.00 1.94 10.81
C TYR A 23 -1.93 0.86 10.87
N THR A 24 -0.78 1.00 10.19
CA THR A 24 0.26 -0.05 10.28
C THR A 24 1.03 0.01 11.60
N LEU A 25 1.25 1.18 12.21
CA LEU A 25 1.91 1.24 13.53
C LEU A 25 1.04 0.63 14.64
N GLU A 26 -0.25 0.98 14.70
CA GLU A 26 -1.17 0.45 15.71
C GLU A 26 -1.50 -1.03 15.49
N GLN A 27 -1.73 -1.46 14.24
CA GLN A 27 -2.19 -2.83 13.97
C GLN A 27 -1.16 -3.90 14.36
N TYR A 28 0.13 -3.59 14.29
CA TYR A 28 1.20 -4.54 14.59
C TYR A 28 1.71 -4.46 16.03
N GLY A 29 1.16 -3.56 16.86
CA GLY A 29 1.61 -3.38 18.24
C GLY A 29 3.10 -3.06 18.33
N ASN A 30 3.64 -2.42 17.28
CA ASN A 30 5.06 -2.14 17.13
C ASN A 30 5.30 -0.63 17.15
N PRO A 31 5.46 -0.02 18.34
CA PRO A 31 5.71 1.41 18.48
C PRO A 31 7.13 1.82 18.01
N GLU A 32 8.04 0.86 17.79
CA GLU A 32 9.42 1.11 17.37
C GLU A 32 9.62 1.08 15.85
N GLY A 33 8.64 0.54 15.11
CA GLY A 33 8.58 0.64 13.66
C GLY A 33 9.32 -0.46 12.89
N ASP A 34 9.77 -1.55 13.52
CA ASP A 34 10.26 -2.75 12.78
C ASP A 34 9.11 -3.31 11.93
N GLU A 35 9.06 -2.89 10.67
CA GLU A 35 7.91 -3.20 9.83
C GLU A 35 7.94 -4.69 9.47
N GLN A 36 6.82 -5.39 9.67
CA GLN A 36 6.68 -6.81 9.28
C GLN A 36 7.05 -7.06 7.80
N VAL A 37 7.05 -6.00 6.99
CA VAL A 37 7.34 -6.02 5.54
C VAL A 37 8.82 -5.89 5.20
N GLU A 38 9.72 -5.63 6.16
CA GLU A 38 11.16 -5.58 5.89
C GLU A 38 11.66 -6.87 5.25
N GLY A 39 11.25 -8.02 5.81
CA GLY A 39 11.58 -9.35 5.29
C GLY A 39 10.76 -9.81 4.08
N PHE A 40 9.87 -9.00 3.52
CA PHE A 40 9.06 -9.41 2.37
C PHE A 40 9.90 -9.41 1.09
N THR A 41 9.67 -10.41 0.24
CA THR A 41 10.13 -10.45 -1.15
C THR A 41 9.15 -9.73 -2.08
N VAL A 42 9.54 -9.46 -3.33
CA VAL A 42 8.61 -8.95 -4.36
C VAL A 42 7.41 -9.89 -4.54
N ALA A 43 7.63 -11.22 -4.46
CA ALA A 43 6.57 -12.22 -4.55
C ALA A 43 5.56 -12.12 -3.40
N ASP A 44 6.02 -11.87 -2.18
CA ASP A 44 5.14 -11.66 -1.03
C ASP A 44 4.25 -10.44 -1.23
N CYS A 45 4.80 -9.33 -1.75
CA CYS A 45 3.99 -8.15 -2.06
C CYS A 45 2.90 -8.48 -3.10
N TRP A 46 3.22 -9.23 -4.16
CA TRP A 46 2.21 -9.68 -5.14
C TRP A 46 1.11 -10.55 -4.53
N GLN A 47 1.46 -11.48 -3.64
CA GLN A 47 0.48 -12.31 -2.94
C GLN A 47 -0.48 -11.44 -2.09
N ASN A 48 0.06 -10.44 -1.38
CA ASN A 48 -0.73 -9.51 -0.59
C ASN A 48 -1.66 -8.67 -1.49
N ILE A 49 -1.17 -8.12 -2.60
CA ILE A 49 -1.98 -7.41 -3.60
C ILE A 49 -3.13 -8.30 -4.08
N GLN A 50 -2.84 -9.53 -4.47
CA GLN A 50 -3.84 -10.49 -4.96
C GLN A 50 -4.90 -10.78 -3.89
N ARG A 51 -4.50 -10.93 -2.62
CA ARG A 51 -5.42 -11.15 -1.50
C ARG A 51 -6.44 -10.02 -1.37
N TYR A 52 -6.02 -8.75 -1.44
CA TYR A 52 -6.94 -7.61 -1.33
C TYR A 52 -7.77 -7.42 -2.61
N TYR A 53 -7.17 -7.61 -3.78
CA TYR A 53 -7.89 -7.60 -5.05
C TYR A 53 -9.02 -8.64 -5.09
N ASN A 54 -8.80 -9.83 -4.54
CA ASN A 54 -9.81 -10.88 -4.47
C ASN A 54 -11.00 -10.52 -3.56
N ARG A 55 -10.84 -9.54 -2.64
CA ARG A 55 -11.92 -9.06 -1.77
C ARG A 55 -12.85 -8.03 -2.44
N ARG A 56 -12.52 -7.54 -3.65
CA ARG A 56 -13.25 -6.45 -4.34
C ARG A 56 -14.77 -6.66 -4.44
N ASN A 57 -15.21 -7.91 -4.55
CA ASN A 57 -16.63 -8.28 -4.68
C ASN A 57 -17.29 -8.67 -3.35
N SER A 58 -16.53 -8.81 -2.27
CA SER A 58 -17.06 -9.03 -0.93
C SER A 58 -17.40 -7.69 -0.26
N ASN A 59 -18.42 -7.69 0.61
CA ASN A 59 -18.71 -6.55 1.49
C ASN A 59 -18.88 -6.97 2.96
N THR A 60 -18.36 -8.13 3.34
CA THR A 60 -18.52 -8.67 4.70
C THR A 60 -17.95 -7.77 5.79
N ARG A 61 -17.05 -6.85 5.44
CA ARG A 61 -16.34 -5.95 6.37
C ARG A 61 -16.76 -4.48 6.22
N GLY A 62 -17.75 -4.21 5.37
CA GLY A 62 -18.31 -2.87 5.15
C GLY A 62 -17.54 -1.97 4.19
N ASN A 63 -18.20 -0.88 3.77
CA ASN A 63 -17.71 -0.01 2.68
C ASN A 63 -16.37 0.67 2.97
N LYS A 64 -16.09 1.04 4.23
CA LYS A 64 -14.80 1.63 4.62
C LYS A 64 -13.64 0.66 4.40
N GLU A 65 -13.84 -0.63 4.67
CA GLU A 65 -12.78 -1.63 4.45
C GLU A 65 -12.58 -1.90 2.96
N LYS A 66 -13.62 -1.82 2.12
CA LYS A 66 -13.45 -1.90 0.66
C LYS A 66 -12.58 -0.75 0.12
N LEU A 67 -12.73 0.46 0.65
CA LEU A 67 -11.85 1.59 0.33
C LEU A 67 -10.44 1.33 0.86
N ARG A 68 -10.31 0.82 2.09
CA ARG A 68 -9.01 0.49 2.69
C ARG A 68 -8.26 -0.61 1.92
N ASP A 69 -8.96 -1.60 1.38
CA ASP A 69 -8.36 -2.66 0.56
C ASP A 69 -7.68 -2.07 -0.69
N LEU A 70 -8.21 -0.99 -1.29
CA LEU A 70 -7.53 -0.28 -2.39
C LEU A 70 -6.26 0.45 -1.91
N ILE A 71 -6.29 1.04 -0.71
CA ILE A 71 -5.10 1.66 -0.10
C ILE A 71 -4.04 0.58 0.18
N LYS A 72 -4.42 -0.56 0.74
CA LYS A 72 -3.52 -1.69 0.98
C LYS A 72 -2.89 -2.21 -0.31
N VAL A 73 -3.66 -2.34 -1.40
CA VAL A 73 -3.12 -2.70 -2.72
C VAL A 73 -2.04 -1.71 -3.16
N ALA A 74 -2.31 -0.42 -3.08
CA ALA A 74 -1.33 0.59 -3.50
C ALA A 74 -0.11 0.63 -2.56
N HIS A 75 -0.28 0.38 -1.26
CA HIS A 75 0.83 0.28 -0.31
C HIS A 75 1.75 -0.91 -0.66
N TYR A 76 1.18 -2.10 -0.88
CA TYR A 76 1.99 -3.24 -1.30
C TYR A 76 2.60 -3.07 -2.69
N ALA A 77 1.97 -2.32 -3.59
CA ALA A 77 2.55 -1.98 -4.88
C ALA A 77 3.76 -1.04 -4.75
N GLN A 78 3.70 -0.06 -3.83
CA GLN A 78 4.85 0.78 -3.48
C GLN A 78 6.01 -0.08 -2.98
N LEU A 79 5.76 -0.97 -2.00
CA LEU A 79 6.79 -1.89 -1.47
C LEU A 79 7.35 -2.82 -2.56
N ALA A 80 6.50 -3.34 -3.44
CA ALA A 80 6.93 -4.18 -4.55
C ALA A 80 7.82 -3.41 -5.54
N TYR A 81 7.50 -2.14 -5.82
CA TYR A 81 8.30 -1.30 -6.70
C TYR A 81 9.70 -1.07 -6.13
N ASP A 82 9.79 -0.66 -4.85
CA ASP A 82 11.09 -0.38 -4.21
C ASP A 82 11.97 -1.64 -4.17
N LYS A 83 11.38 -2.78 -3.80
CA LYS A 83 12.09 -4.07 -3.76
C LYS A 83 12.47 -4.58 -5.14
N LEU A 84 11.60 -4.45 -6.14
CA LEU A 84 11.89 -4.89 -7.50
C LEU A 84 12.98 -4.02 -8.13
N LYS A 85 12.96 -2.71 -7.88
CA LYS A 85 14.02 -1.79 -8.28
C LYS A 85 15.37 -2.24 -7.73
N GLU A 86 15.43 -2.58 -6.44
CA GLU A 86 16.63 -3.14 -5.80
C GLU A 86 17.07 -4.47 -6.42
N GLU A 87 16.14 -5.44 -6.60
CA GLU A 87 16.43 -6.74 -7.22
C GLU A 87 16.98 -6.61 -8.65
N LEU A 88 16.54 -5.59 -9.40
CA LEU A 88 16.99 -5.31 -10.77
C LEU A 88 18.26 -4.46 -10.84
N GLY A 89 18.65 -3.79 -9.74
CA GLY A 89 19.76 -2.82 -9.74
C GLY A 89 19.47 -1.55 -10.53
N GLU A 90 18.20 -1.13 -10.58
CA GLU A 90 17.74 0.05 -11.33
C GLU A 90 17.48 1.24 -10.39
N GLU A 91 17.30 2.44 -10.96
CA GLU A 91 16.90 3.67 -10.25
C GLU A 91 15.40 3.97 -10.45
N ASP A 92 14.94 5.11 -9.93
CA ASP A 92 13.56 5.54 -10.15
C ASP A 92 13.23 5.81 -11.62
N VAL A 93 12.03 5.39 -12.04
CA VAL A 93 11.61 5.39 -13.46
C VAL A 93 11.25 6.81 -13.97
N TYR A 94 10.85 7.73 -13.09
CA TYR A 94 10.40 9.09 -13.43
C TYR A 94 10.94 10.15 -12.47
#